data_AF-A0A9P6MFU1-F1
#
_entry.id   AF-A0A9P6MFU1-F1
#
_cell.length_a   1.000
_cell.length_b   1.000
_cell.length_c   1.000
_cell.angle_alpha   90.00
_cell.angle_beta   90.00
_cell.angle_gamma   90.00
#
_symmetry.space_group_name_H-M   'P 1'
#
loop_
_entity.id
_entity.type
_entity.pdbx_description
1 polymer ?
#
loop_
_entity_poly.entity_id
_entity_poly.type
_entity_poly.pdbx_seq_one_letter_code
_entity_poly.pdbx_strand_id
1 'polypeptide(L)'
;AAKSLSFPAEVFEYKERDVILYNLGIGATHKDLHLVYENSDAFGPVPTFGVVPSFTAMNSVPFGDILPSFNPMMLLHGEQYLEIIKPFPSSGKLISTPYVVDILDKGKGCVTTVGVKTTDENGEDICINEFTMFIRGAGNFGGKKEGSNRGAATAVNQAPSRKPDHVVQEKTHEDQAALYRLSGDWNPLHIDPEMAAVGGFDVPILHGLCSFGIAGKHIFKTYCNNDPASFKNIKVRFAKTVNPGETLETSMWREGNKVLFQVRAVERNVIIISNAAVELQGDALKAAGPAAAPAGGAAAPAGNFKSAAAFDQIKAGIEAMSKAEREAQVKKVKAIFQFELTNEAGQTATYHVDLKNGAGNVGSGPSGAKADVIISTKDEVFVDLASGKANAQKLFMSGQIKVKGQVMLATKLGDILKTNKSKL
;
A
#
# COMPACT_ATOMS: atom_id res chain seq x y z
N ALA A 1 16.72 -34.51 -10.12
CA ALA A 1 15.59 -33.71 -10.63
C ALA A 1 14.50 -33.73 -9.56
N ALA A 2 14.21 -32.61 -8.92
CA ALA A 2 13.03 -32.52 -8.07
C ALA A 2 11.81 -32.72 -8.99
N LYS A 3 11.27 -33.94 -9.03
CA LYS A 3 9.87 -34.13 -9.42
C LYS A 3 9.08 -33.22 -8.48
N SER A 4 8.10 -32.46 -8.98
CA SER A 4 7.27 -31.55 -8.18
C SER A 4 6.60 -32.32 -7.05
N LEU A 5 7.26 -32.39 -5.90
CA LEU A 5 6.82 -33.14 -4.75
C LEU A 5 5.70 -32.31 -4.12
N SER A 6 4.47 -32.80 -4.22
CA SER A 6 3.29 -32.19 -3.61
C SER A 6 2.99 -32.84 -2.27
N PHE A 7 2.45 -32.08 -1.33
CA PHE A 7 2.00 -32.58 -0.04
C PHE A 7 0.48 -32.40 0.11
N PRO A 8 -0.14 -32.99 1.15
CA PRO A 8 -1.57 -32.83 1.40
C PRO A 8 -1.99 -31.36 1.44
N ALA A 9 -3.19 -31.09 0.93
CA ALA A 9 -3.76 -29.76 0.96
C ALA A 9 -4.28 -29.41 2.36
N GLU A 10 -4.12 -28.15 2.75
CA GLU A 10 -4.70 -27.58 3.97
C GLU A 10 -5.94 -26.76 3.65
N VAL A 11 -6.94 -26.86 4.50
CA VAL A 11 -8.17 -26.06 4.42
C VAL A 11 -8.02 -24.85 5.34
N PHE A 12 -8.29 -23.67 4.81
CA PHE A 12 -8.32 -22.41 5.56
C PHE A 12 -9.68 -21.74 5.40
N GLU A 13 -10.43 -21.66 6.49
CA GLU A 13 -11.71 -20.96 6.56
C GLU A 13 -11.52 -19.64 7.31
N TYR A 14 -12.06 -18.55 6.74
CA TYR A 14 -11.91 -17.22 7.31
C TYR A 14 -13.18 -16.41 7.18
N LYS A 15 -13.34 -15.47 8.11
CA LYS A 15 -14.42 -14.50 8.12
C LYS A 15 -13.89 -13.08 8.10
N GLU A 16 -14.80 -12.12 8.07
CA GLU A 16 -14.50 -10.68 8.09
C GLU A 16 -13.63 -10.31 9.30
N ARG A 17 -13.81 -11.00 10.44
CA ARG A 17 -12.95 -10.87 11.63
C ARG A 17 -11.48 -11.11 11.31
N ASP A 18 -11.17 -12.17 10.57
CA ASP A 18 -9.79 -12.57 10.27
C ASP A 18 -9.16 -11.62 9.26
N VAL A 19 -9.96 -11.10 8.32
CA VAL A 19 -9.56 -10.01 7.41
C VAL A 19 -9.22 -8.74 8.18
N ILE A 20 -10.10 -8.30 9.10
CA ILE A 20 -9.86 -7.12 9.94
C ILE A 20 -8.60 -7.33 10.79
N LEU A 21 -8.45 -8.51 11.40
CA LEU A 21 -7.30 -8.83 12.25
C LEU A 21 -5.98 -8.76 11.48
N TYR A 22 -5.94 -9.33 10.27
CA TYR A 22 -4.77 -9.20 9.39
C TYR A 22 -4.50 -7.74 9.04
N ASN A 23 -5.52 -7.02 8.57
CA ASN A 23 -5.38 -5.62 8.16
C ASN A 23 -4.85 -4.74 9.30
N LEU A 24 -5.36 -4.90 10.53
CA LEU A 24 -4.85 -4.24 11.74
C LEU A 24 -3.41 -4.70 12.06
N GLY A 25 -3.12 -5.99 11.94
CA GLY A 25 -1.80 -6.58 12.15
C GLY A 25 -0.72 -6.05 11.20
N ILE A 26 -1.11 -5.47 10.06
CA ILE A 26 -0.21 -4.77 9.12
C ILE A 26 -0.41 -3.25 9.15
N GLY A 27 -0.96 -2.72 10.25
CA GLY A 27 -1.02 -1.29 10.56
C GLY A 27 -2.19 -0.53 9.94
N ALA A 28 -3.24 -1.19 9.44
CA ALA A 28 -4.49 -0.47 9.15
C ALA A 28 -5.04 0.15 10.43
N THR A 29 -5.77 1.25 10.30
CA THR A 29 -6.33 1.98 11.45
C THR A 29 -7.83 2.18 11.31
N HIS A 30 -8.48 2.71 12.35
CA HIS A 30 -9.89 3.13 12.30
C HIS A 30 -10.21 4.13 11.17
N LYS A 31 -9.20 4.76 10.55
CA LYS A 31 -9.38 5.69 9.42
C LYS A 31 -9.47 4.98 8.07
N ASP A 32 -9.04 3.72 8.01
CA ASP A 32 -9.04 2.89 6.81
C ASP A 32 -10.28 1.99 6.84
N LEU A 33 -11.48 2.59 6.86
CA LEU A 33 -12.74 1.86 7.06
C LEU A 33 -12.95 0.72 6.05
N HIS A 34 -12.47 0.88 4.81
CA HIS A 34 -12.50 -0.18 3.79
C HIS A 34 -11.64 -1.40 4.14
N LEU A 35 -10.81 -1.34 5.19
CA LEU A 35 -10.01 -2.46 5.68
C LEU A 35 -10.44 -2.96 7.06
N VAL A 36 -11.14 -2.14 7.86
CA VAL A 36 -11.42 -2.45 9.28
C VAL A 36 -12.89 -2.42 9.66
N TYR A 37 -13.78 -2.14 8.71
CA TYR A 37 -15.22 -2.11 8.93
C TYR A 37 -15.95 -2.93 7.87
N GLU A 38 -16.55 -4.03 8.30
CA GLU A 38 -17.20 -5.04 7.47
C GLU A 38 -18.40 -4.51 6.67
N ASN A 39 -19.05 -3.42 7.13
CA ASN A 39 -20.16 -2.79 6.38
C ASN A 39 -19.71 -1.63 5.49
N SER A 40 -18.40 -1.44 5.27
CA SER A 40 -17.91 -0.54 4.23
C SER A 40 -18.16 -1.15 2.85
N ASP A 41 -18.70 -0.40 1.89
CA ASP A 41 -19.00 -0.89 0.53
C ASP A 41 -17.78 -1.49 -0.18
N ALA A 42 -16.59 -0.99 0.14
CA ALA A 42 -15.31 -1.46 -0.39
C ALA A 42 -14.53 -2.35 0.60
N PHE A 43 -15.21 -2.97 1.56
CA PHE A 43 -14.56 -3.82 2.56
C PHE A 43 -13.82 -4.99 1.92
N GLY A 44 -12.56 -5.18 2.29
CA GLY A 44 -11.80 -6.35 1.87
C GLY A 44 -10.40 -6.42 2.45
N PRO A 45 -9.70 -7.55 2.24
CA PRO A 45 -8.31 -7.69 2.65
C PRO A 45 -7.38 -6.85 1.75
N VAL A 46 -6.29 -6.37 2.33
CA VAL A 46 -5.13 -5.97 1.51
C VAL A 46 -4.66 -7.22 0.73
N PRO A 47 -4.30 -7.13 -0.57
CA PRO A 47 -3.97 -8.31 -1.39
C PRO A 47 -2.92 -9.25 -0.80
N THR A 48 -2.00 -8.72 0.01
CA THR A 48 -1.00 -9.51 0.73
C THR A 48 -1.57 -10.51 1.74
N PHE A 49 -2.87 -10.45 2.08
CA PHE A 49 -3.57 -11.46 2.86
C PHE A 49 -3.40 -12.87 2.29
N GLY A 50 -3.16 -13.00 0.98
CA GLY A 50 -2.92 -14.29 0.34
C GLY A 50 -1.75 -15.10 0.89
N VAL A 51 -0.86 -14.51 1.69
CA VAL A 51 0.19 -15.28 2.40
C VAL A 51 -0.37 -16.06 3.59
N VAL A 52 -1.47 -15.62 4.21
CA VAL A 52 -2.04 -16.22 5.43
C VAL A 52 -2.51 -17.66 5.21
N PRO A 53 -3.44 -17.96 4.27
CA PRO A 53 -3.86 -19.34 4.02
C PRO A 53 -2.68 -20.22 3.56
N SER A 54 -1.82 -19.67 2.69
CA SER A 54 -0.70 -20.42 2.14
C SER A 54 0.42 -20.69 3.15
N PHE A 55 0.62 -19.83 4.16
CA PHE A 55 1.63 -20.04 5.19
C PHE A 55 1.29 -21.26 6.06
N THR A 56 0.02 -21.48 6.35
CA THR A 56 -0.46 -22.68 7.07
C THR A 56 -0.07 -23.95 6.32
N ALA A 57 -0.32 -23.99 5.01
CA ALA A 57 0.07 -25.11 4.14
C ALA A 57 1.59 -25.25 3.98
N MET A 58 2.33 -24.14 3.88
CA MET A 58 3.79 -24.20 3.81
C MET A 58 4.38 -24.80 5.09
N ASN A 59 3.83 -24.46 6.25
CA ASN A 59 4.28 -24.99 7.54
C ASN A 59 3.98 -26.48 7.74
N SER A 60 3.04 -27.07 6.98
CA SER A 60 2.78 -28.51 7.05
C SER A 60 3.78 -29.34 6.22
N VAL A 61 4.66 -28.71 5.45
CA VAL A 61 5.71 -29.40 4.67
C VAL A 61 6.74 -30.06 5.61
N PRO A 62 6.94 -31.39 5.53
CA PRO A 62 7.91 -32.09 6.37
C PRO A 62 9.33 -31.90 5.82
N PHE A 63 9.98 -30.79 6.17
CA PHE A 63 11.35 -30.48 5.70
C PHE A 63 12.38 -31.58 5.98
N GLY A 64 12.19 -32.36 7.06
CA GLY A 64 13.06 -33.49 7.40
C GLY A 64 13.00 -34.65 6.40
N ASP A 65 11.91 -34.78 5.64
CA ASP A 65 11.73 -35.84 4.65
C ASP A 65 12.34 -35.46 3.29
N ILE A 66 12.59 -34.17 3.06
CA ILE A 66 13.05 -33.62 1.78
C ILE A 66 14.47 -33.07 1.81
N LEU A 67 15.03 -32.89 3.01
CA LEU A 67 16.40 -32.41 3.21
C LEU A 67 17.25 -33.48 3.89
N PRO A 68 18.56 -33.54 3.59
CA PRO A 68 19.48 -34.48 4.23
C PRO A 68 19.66 -34.22 5.73
N SER A 69 19.45 -32.98 6.15
CA SER A 69 19.37 -32.57 7.54
C SER A 69 18.48 -31.34 7.65
N PHE A 70 17.75 -31.23 8.75
CA PHE A 70 16.89 -30.08 8.98
C PHE A 70 16.89 -29.71 10.46
N ASN A 71 17.16 -28.43 10.73
CA ASN A 71 16.98 -27.83 12.04
C ASN A 71 16.12 -26.56 11.85
N PRO A 72 14.89 -26.52 12.40
CA PRO A 72 14.02 -25.35 12.30
C PRO A 72 14.67 -24.04 12.78
N MET A 73 15.54 -24.09 13.79
CA MET A 73 16.24 -22.90 14.31
C MET A 73 17.27 -22.31 13.33
N MET A 74 17.65 -23.09 12.31
CA MET A 74 18.61 -22.68 11.29
C MET A 74 17.94 -22.17 10.01
N LEU A 75 16.61 -22.24 9.95
CA LEU A 75 15.80 -21.76 8.83
C LEU A 75 15.59 -20.25 8.93
N LEU A 76 15.84 -19.57 7.82
CA LEU A 76 15.51 -18.16 7.63
C LEU A 76 14.58 -18.02 6.43
N HIS A 77 13.50 -17.27 6.59
CA HIS A 77 12.65 -16.88 5.45
C HIS A 77 13.36 -15.76 4.67
N GLY A 78 13.89 -16.09 3.48
CA GLY A 78 14.75 -15.19 2.72
C GLY A 78 13.99 -14.35 1.68
N GLU A 79 13.03 -14.94 0.97
CA GLU A 79 12.25 -14.26 -0.06
C GLU A 79 10.81 -14.75 -0.09
N GLN A 80 9.89 -13.85 -0.43
CA GLN A 80 8.47 -14.15 -0.62
C GLN A 80 8.02 -13.68 -1.99
N TYR A 81 7.29 -14.54 -2.71
CA TYR A 81 6.50 -14.18 -3.88
C TYR A 81 5.02 -14.51 -3.61
N LEU A 82 4.13 -13.63 -4.07
CA LEU A 82 2.69 -13.85 -4.07
C LEU A 82 2.12 -13.33 -5.40
N GLU A 83 1.36 -14.16 -6.10
CA GLU A 83 0.58 -13.80 -7.28
C GLU A 83 -0.91 -13.96 -6.99
N ILE A 84 -1.67 -12.92 -7.34
CA ILE A 84 -3.11 -12.86 -7.18
C ILE A 84 -3.75 -13.18 -8.54
N ILE A 85 -4.45 -14.31 -8.61
CA ILE A 85 -5.18 -14.74 -9.79
C ILE A 85 -6.59 -14.16 -9.76
N LYS A 86 -7.23 -14.21 -8.58
CA LYS A 86 -8.51 -13.56 -8.31
C LYS A 86 -8.45 -12.79 -6.99
N PRO A 87 -9.11 -11.61 -6.88
CA PRO A 87 -9.26 -10.92 -5.60
C PRO A 87 -9.86 -11.84 -4.53
N PHE A 88 -9.36 -11.73 -3.30
CA PHE A 88 -9.89 -12.49 -2.18
C PHE A 88 -11.27 -11.95 -1.77
N PRO A 89 -12.26 -12.83 -1.55
CA PRO A 89 -13.51 -12.42 -0.91
C PRO A 89 -13.28 -12.02 0.55
N SER A 90 -14.25 -11.34 1.16
CA SER A 90 -14.19 -10.88 2.56
C SER A 90 -14.33 -12.01 3.59
N SER A 91 -14.83 -13.17 3.16
CA SER A 91 -14.91 -14.41 3.90
C SER A 91 -14.94 -15.57 2.91
N GLY A 92 -14.59 -16.77 3.36
CA GLY A 92 -14.63 -17.95 2.49
C GLY A 92 -13.82 -19.12 3.00
N LYS A 93 -13.79 -20.16 2.17
CA LYS A 93 -13.04 -21.39 2.36
C LYS A 93 -12.04 -21.57 1.23
N LEU A 94 -10.77 -21.71 1.59
CA LEU A 94 -9.65 -21.85 0.67
C LEU A 94 -8.96 -23.19 0.87
N ILE A 95 -8.45 -23.77 -0.21
CA ILE A 95 -7.73 -25.04 -0.23
C ILE A 95 -6.32 -24.76 -0.75
N SER A 96 -5.31 -24.90 0.11
CA SER A 96 -3.91 -24.59 -0.18
C SER A 96 -3.10 -25.86 -0.34
N THR A 97 -2.55 -26.11 -1.53
CA THR A 97 -1.72 -27.29 -1.83
C THR A 97 -0.25 -26.89 -1.95
N PRO A 98 0.61 -27.28 -1.00
CA PRO A 98 2.03 -26.97 -1.03
C PRO A 98 2.81 -27.99 -1.87
N TYR A 99 3.87 -27.52 -2.54
CA TYR A 99 4.74 -28.35 -3.35
C TYR A 99 6.17 -27.81 -3.38
N VAL A 100 7.16 -28.68 -3.55
CA VAL A 100 8.57 -28.27 -3.72
C VAL A 100 8.78 -27.71 -5.11
N VAL A 101 9.21 -26.45 -5.19
CA VAL A 101 9.59 -25.78 -6.44
C VAL A 101 11.05 -26.05 -6.78
N ASP A 102 11.96 -25.85 -5.83
CA ASP A 102 13.39 -26.07 -6.02
C ASP A 102 14.10 -26.31 -4.68
N ILE A 103 15.21 -27.06 -4.73
CA ILE A 103 16.12 -27.25 -3.60
C ILE A 103 17.55 -27.09 -4.12
N LEU A 104 18.19 -25.99 -3.73
CA LEU A 104 19.51 -25.60 -4.20
C LEU A 104 20.56 -25.85 -3.13
N ASP A 105 21.63 -26.56 -3.48
CA ASP A 105 22.80 -26.74 -2.62
C ASP A 105 23.69 -25.49 -2.69
N LYS A 106 23.88 -24.83 -1.55
CA LYS A 106 24.73 -23.63 -1.40
C LYS A 106 25.97 -23.93 -0.56
N GLY A 107 26.42 -25.18 -0.52
CA GLY A 107 27.59 -25.62 0.24
C GLY A 107 27.24 -25.82 1.71
N LYS A 108 27.49 -24.83 2.58
CA LYS A 108 27.21 -24.96 4.03
C LYS A 108 25.72 -24.83 4.41
N GLY A 109 24.82 -24.81 3.43
CA GLY A 109 23.38 -24.73 3.62
C GLY A 109 22.66 -24.93 2.30
N CYS A 110 21.35 -24.83 2.31
CA CYS A 110 20.52 -24.90 1.10
C CYS A 110 19.55 -23.74 0.99
N VAL A 111 19.04 -23.54 -0.22
CA VAL A 111 17.87 -22.71 -0.47
C VAL A 111 16.75 -23.64 -0.92
N THR A 112 15.67 -23.69 -0.16
CA THR A 112 14.48 -24.46 -0.50
C THR A 112 13.36 -23.51 -0.84
N THR A 113 12.77 -23.66 -2.02
CA THR A 113 11.57 -22.92 -2.42
C THR A 113 10.37 -23.86 -2.38
N VAL A 114 9.37 -23.50 -1.58
CA VAL A 114 8.07 -24.18 -1.51
C VAL A 114 7.04 -23.28 -2.19
N GLY A 115 6.40 -23.82 -3.23
CA GLY A 115 5.24 -23.21 -3.86
C GLY A 115 3.98 -23.62 -3.12
N VAL A 116 2.97 -22.75 -3.08
CA VAL A 116 1.64 -23.09 -2.57
C VAL A 116 0.61 -22.56 -3.55
N LYS A 117 -0.18 -23.47 -4.12
CA LYS A 117 -1.31 -23.13 -4.97
C LYS A 117 -2.59 -23.12 -4.13
N THR A 118 -3.32 -22.01 -4.15
CA THR A 118 -4.56 -21.86 -3.38
C THR A 118 -5.75 -21.76 -4.32
N THR A 119 -6.78 -22.57 -4.09
CA THR A 119 -8.07 -22.52 -4.78
C THR A 119 -9.21 -22.18 -3.83
N ASP A 120 -10.35 -21.77 -4.38
CA ASP A 120 -11.62 -21.75 -3.64
C ASP A 120 -12.23 -23.17 -3.52
N GLU A 121 -13.42 -23.25 -2.93
CA GLU A 121 -14.17 -24.51 -2.76
C GLU A 121 -14.68 -25.12 -4.07
N ASN A 122 -14.73 -24.33 -5.16
CA ASN A 122 -15.12 -24.77 -6.50
C ASN A 122 -13.91 -25.24 -7.33
N GLY A 123 -12.70 -25.14 -6.79
CA GLY A 123 -11.45 -25.48 -7.47
C GLY A 123 -10.92 -24.39 -8.40
N GLU A 124 -11.42 -23.15 -8.28
CA GLU A 124 -10.90 -22.02 -9.04
C GLU A 124 -9.65 -21.45 -8.37
N ASP A 125 -8.62 -21.16 -9.17
CA ASP A 125 -7.36 -20.62 -8.67
C ASP A 125 -7.53 -19.20 -8.11
N ILE A 126 -7.05 -18.98 -6.88
CA ILE A 126 -7.12 -17.68 -6.17
C ILE A 126 -5.74 -17.02 -6.11
N CYS A 127 -4.71 -17.74 -5.66
CA CYS A 127 -3.35 -17.21 -5.58
C CYS A 127 -2.29 -18.30 -5.68
N ILE A 128 -1.07 -17.88 -5.97
CA ILE A 128 0.14 -18.71 -5.90
C ILE A 128 1.15 -18.00 -5.00
N ASN A 129 1.70 -18.71 -4.03
CA ASN A 129 2.82 -18.23 -3.22
C ASN A 129 4.10 -19.02 -3.54
N GLU A 130 5.26 -18.38 -3.46
CA GLU A 130 6.54 -19.06 -3.31
C GLU A 130 7.26 -18.54 -2.06
N PHE A 131 7.45 -19.43 -1.09
CA PHE A 131 8.25 -19.20 0.11
C PHE A 131 9.66 -19.71 -0.15
N THR A 132 10.65 -18.84 -0.07
CA THR A 132 12.05 -19.23 -0.26
C THR A 132 12.81 -19.12 1.05
N MET A 133 13.25 -20.27 1.55
CA MET A 133 13.93 -20.40 2.82
C MET A 133 15.40 -20.70 2.62
N PHE A 134 16.25 -20.06 3.41
CA PHE A 134 17.65 -20.40 3.54
C PHE A 134 17.85 -21.24 4.81
N ILE A 135 18.30 -22.47 4.65
CA ILE A 135 18.44 -23.42 5.75
C ILE A 135 19.92 -23.72 5.93
N ARG A 136 20.50 -23.14 6.97
CA ARG A 136 21.93 -23.30 7.30
C ARG A 136 22.19 -24.72 7.78
N GLY A 137 23.36 -25.26 7.45
CA GLY A 137 23.77 -26.63 7.79
C GLY A 137 23.22 -27.71 6.85
N ALA A 138 22.11 -27.44 6.14
CA ALA A 138 21.42 -28.40 5.27
C ALA A 138 21.97 -28.50 3.84
N GLY A 139 23.29 -28.33 3.64
CA GLY A 139 23.94 -28.35 2.31
C GLY A 139 24.93 -29.50 2.12
N ASN A 140 25.79 -29.39 1.09
CA ASN A 140 26.82 -30.38 0.73
C ASN A 140 26.27 -31.76 0.31
N PHE A 141 25.06 -31.80 -0.23
CA PHE A 141 24.44 -33.02 -0.75
C PHE A 141 24.65 -33.21 -2.26
N GLY A 142 25.43 -32.34 -2.90
CA GLY A 142 25.75 -32.43 -4.32
C GLY A 142 24.60 -32.01 -5.23
N GLY A 143 23.68 -31.19 -4.72
CA GLY A 143 22.52 -30.71 -5.46
C GLY A 143 22.84 -29.65 -6.51
N LYS A 144 21.79 -29.23 -7.24
CA LYS A 144 21.87 -28.11 -8.17
C LYS A 144 22.23 -26.82 -7.41
N LYS A 145 23.12 -25.98 -7.95
CA LYS A 145 23.56 -24.74 -7.30
C LYS A 145 22.74 -23.51 -7.69
N GLU A 146 22.10 -23.53 -8.85
CA GLU A 146 21.42 -22.37 -9.43
C GLU A 146 19.95 -22.67 -9.69
N GLY A 147 19.08 -21.70 -9.44
CA GLY A 147 17.64 -21.82 -9.72
C GLY A 147 17.33 -21.66 -11.21
N SER A 148 16.13 -22.03 -11.63
CA SER A 148 15.58 -21.64 -12.93
C SER A 148 14.97 -20.23 -12.87
N ASN A 149 14.93 -19.53 -14.01
CA ASN A 149 14.15 -18.31 -14.15
C ASN A 149 12.65 -18.65 -14.21
N ARG A 150 11.86 -18.12 -13.28
CA ARG A 150 10.41 -18.28 -13.16
C ARG A 150 9.66 -16.95 -13.30
N GLY A 151 10.22 -16.00 -14.04
CA GLY A 151 9.61 -14.70 -14.29
C GLY A 151 9.64 -13.81 -13.04
N ALA A 152 8.47 -13.25 -12.68
CA ALA A 152 8.35 -12.29 -11.57
C ALA A 152 8.83 -12.87 -10.23
N ALA A 153 8.65 -14.17 -9.99
CA ALA A 153 9.06 -14.85 -8.76
C ALA A 153 10.59 -14.90 -8.55
N THR A 154 11.38 -14.78 -9.61
CA THR A 154 12.86 -14.79 -9.58
C THR A 154 13.48 -13.54 -10.18
N ALA A 155 12.68 -12.49 -10.43
CA ALA A 155 13.18 -11.25 -10.98
C ALA A 155 14.08 -10.53 -9.97
N VAL A 156 15.19 -9.94 -10.45
CA VAL A 156 16.19 -9.28 -9.60
C VAL A 156 15.62 -8.02 -8.93
N ASN A 157 14.75 -7.28 -9.62
CA ASN A 157 14.03 -6.12 -9.09
C ASN A 157 14.94 -5.10 -8.35
N GLN A 158 16.14 -4.86 -8.88
CA GLN A 158 17.10 -3.93 -8.28
C GLN A 158 16.50 -2.52 -8.21
N ALA A 159 16.57 -1.88 -7.05
CA ALA A 159 16.11 -0.51 -6.88
C ALA A 159 16.93 0.45 -7.79
N PRO A 160 16.27 1.37 -8.51
CA PRO A 160 16.97 2.37 -9.32
C PRO A 160 17.85 3.31 -8.49
N SER A 161 18.90 3.86 -9.10
CA SER A 161 19.78 4.87 -8.46
C SER A 161 19.15 6.28 -8.39
N ARG A 162 18.04 6.51 -9.12
CA ARG A 162 17.29 7.78 -9.10
C ARG A 162 16.46 7.91 -7.82
N LYS A 163 16.00 9.14 -7.52
CA LYS A 163 15.08 9.38 -6.39
C LYS A 163 13.78 8.55 -6.55
N PRO A 164 13.20 8.04 -5.45
CA PRO A 164 11.88 7.39 -5.47
C PRO A 164 10.81 8.35 -6.00
N ASP A 165 9.82 7.79 -6.70
CA ASP A 165 8.64 8.54 -7.15
C ASP A 165 7.72 8.83 -5.96
N HIS A 166 7.58 7.87 -5.05
CA HIS A 166 6.85 8.01 -3.79
C HIS A 166 7.63 7.42 -2.62
N VAL A 167 7.43 8.03 -1.46
CA VAL A 167 7.94 7.55 -0.17
C VAL A 167 6.80 7.60 0.84
N VAL A 168 6.55 6.48 1.51
CA VAL A 168 5.56 6.38 2.59
C VAL A 168 6.27 5.90 3.84
N GLN A 169 6.08 6.60 4.96
CA GLN A 169 6.59 6.21 6.26
C GLN A 169 5.42 5.80 7.18
N GLU A 170 5.62 4.71 7.91
CA GLU A 170 4.67 4.21 8.89
C GLU A 170 5.41 3.71 10.13
N LYS A 171 5.06 4.23 11.30
CA LYS A 171 5.60 3.77 12.57
C LYS A 171 4.83 2.53 13.02
N THR A 172 5.54 1.43 13.22
CA THR A 172 4.95 0.21 13.78
C THR A 172 4.64 0.38 15.27
N HIS A 173 3.67 -0.37 15.79
CA HIS A 173 3.45 -0.44 17.23
C HIS A 173 4.52 -1.30 17.91
N GLU A 174 4.80 -1.06 19.20
CA GLU A 174 5.68 -1.95 19.98
C GLU A 174 5.07 -3.37 20.07
N ASP A 175 3.75 -3.46 20.16
CA ASP A 175 2.99 -4.72 20.14
C ASP A 175 2.65 -5.24 18.72
N GLN A 176 3.26 -4.71 17.65
CA GLN A 176 2.88 -5.07 16.28
C GLN A 176 3.03 -6.59 16.02
N ALA A 177 4.09 -7.20 16.53
CA ALA A 177 4.33 -8.63 16.40
C ALA A 177 3.32 -9.47 17.20
N ALA A 178 2.92 -8.99 18.38
CA ALA A 178 1.91 -9.64 19.23
C ALA A 178 0.52 -9.66 18.56
N LEU A 179 0.20 -8.63 17.77
CA LEU A 179 -1.02 -8.57 16.99
C LEU A 179 -0.92 -9.40 15.70
N TYR A 180 0.13 -9.21 14.90
CA TYR A 180 0.28 -9.87 13.60
C TYR A 180 0.32 -11.40 13.68
N ARG A 181 0.95 -11.96 14.73
CA ARG A 181 1.01 -13.42 14.92
C ARG A 181 -0.36 -14.09 15.02
N LEU A 182 -1.40 -13.34 15.42
CA LEU A 182 -2.77 -13.86 15.48
C LEU A 182 -3.34 -14.19 14.09
N SER A 183 -2.67 -13.75 13.01
CA SER A 183 -2.95 -14.16 11.63
C SER A 183 -2.27 -15.47 11.21
N GLY A 184 -1.57 -16.18 12.10
CA GLY A 184 -1.17 -17.58 11.87
C GLY A 184 0.32 -17.92 12.08
N ASP A 185 1.21 -16.94 12.21
CA ASP A 185 2.63 -17.20 12.50
C ASP A 185 2.94 -17.06 13.99
N TRP A 186 2.83 -18.19 14.69
CA TRP A 186 2.99 -18.30 16.13
C TRP A 186 4.45 -18.45 16.59
N ASN A 187 5.44 -18.38 15.69
CA ASN A 187 6.84 -18.59 16.01
C ASN A 187 7.28 -17.74 17.22
N PRO A 188 7.82 -18.37 18.30
CA PRO A 188 8.15 -17.65 19.54
C PRO A 188 9.25 -16.59 19.35
N LEU A 189 10.04 -16.67 18.29
CA LEU A 189 11.04 -15.65 17.91
C LEU A 189 10.48 -14.22 17.89
N HIS A 190 9.18 -14.07 17.65
CA HIS A 190 8.50 -12.79 17.48
C HIS A 190 7.80 -12.28 18.75
N ILE A 191 7.91 -12.99 19.88
CA ILE A 191 7.21 -12.58 21.12
C ILE A 191 7.97 -12.92 22.40
N ASP A 192 8.74 -14.02 22.41
CA ASP A 192 9.44 -14.51 23.58
C ASP A 192 10.93 -14.07 23.54
N PRO A 193 11.38 -13.24 24.50
CA PRO A 193 12.76 -12.77 24.56
C PRO A 193 13.80 -13.89 24.69
N GLU A 194 13.50 -14.97 25.40
CA GLU A 194 14.45 -16.08 25.57
C GLU A 194 14.65 -16.80 24.23
N MET A 195 13.57 -17.07 23.51
CA MET A 195 13.62 -17.68 22.19
C MET A 195 14.25 -16.76 21.14
N ALA A 196 14.03 -15.44 21.23
CA ALA A 196 14.71 -14.47 20.39
C ALA A 196 16.23 -14.47 20.61
N ALA A 197 16.66 -14.53 21.88
CA ALA A 197 18.07 -14.62 22.24
C ALA A 197 18.73 -15.90 21.73
N VAL A 198 18.04 -17.06 21.78
CA VAL A 198 18.53 -18.30 21.14
C VAL A 198 18.71 -18.13 19.63
N GLY A 199 17.83 -17.35 18.99
CA GLY A 199 17.94 -16.96 17.58
C GLY A 199 19.07 -15.96 17.28
N GLY A 200 19.73 -15.42 18.31
CA GLY A 200 20.79 -14.42 18.20
C GLY A 200 20.29 -12.99 18.04
N PHE A 201 19.09 -12.69 18.54
CA PHE A 201 18.50 -11.34 18.52
C PHE A 201 18.41 -10.77 19.94
N ASP A 202 18.70 -9.48 20.08
CA ASP A 202 18.66 -8.78 21.38
C ASP A 202 17.23 -8.62 21.90
N VAL A 203 16.25 -8.58 21.00
CA VAL A 203 14.81 -8.47 21.29
C VAL A 203 14.01 -9.31 20.29
N PRO A 204 12.76 -9.70 20.62
CA PRO A 204 11.87 -10.28 19.63
C PRO A 204 11.71 -9.37 18.41
N ILE A 205 11.90 -9.94 17.22
CA ILE A 205 11.85 -9.19 15.96
C ILE A 205 10.46 -9.24 15.35
N LEU A 206 10.08 -8.23 14.57
CA LEU A 206 8.85 -8.24 13.80
C LEU A 206 8.94 -9.28 12.67
N HIS A 207 7.83 -9.95 12.37
CA HIS A 207 7.74 -10.89 11.25
C HIS A 207 8.12 -10.21 9.93
N GLY A 208 8.94 -10.86 9.11
CA GLY A 208 9.23 -10.39 7.75
C GLY A 208 7.94 -10.23 6.93
N LEU A 209 7.00 -11.17 7.07
CA LEU A 209 5.70 -11.11 6.40
C LEU A 209 4.80 -9.96 6.89
N CYS A 210 4.97 -9.47 8.12
CA CYS A 210 4.30 -8.25 8.59
C CYS A 210 4.86 -7.02 7.86
N SER A 211 6.19 -6.88 7.77
CA SER A 211 6.83 -5.79 7.02
C SER A 211 6.48 -5.84 5.53
N PHE A 212 6.37 -7.04 4.96
CA PHE A 212 5.86 -7.29 3.61
C PHE A 212 4.41 -6.81 3.45
N GLY A 213 3.54 -7.12 4.41
CA GLY A 213 2.14 -6.66 4.40
C GLY A 213 2.02 -5.15 4.49
N ILE A 214 2.80 -4.50 5.36
CA ILE A 214 2.86 -3.03 5.48
C ILE A 214 3.28 -2.40 4.15
N ALA A 215 4.35 -2.90 3.52
CA ALA A 215 4.81 -2.42 2.22
C ALA A 215 3.77 -2.65 1.11
N GLY A 216 3.14 -3.82 1.10
CA GLY A 216 2.03 -4.15 0.18
C GLY A 216 0.85 -3.19 0.35
N LYS A 217 0.45 -2.87 1.58
CA LYS A 217 -0.59 -1.88 1.90
C LYS A 217 -0.22 -0.48 1.41
N HIS A 218 1.04 -0.06 1.57
CA HIS A 218 1.50 1.23 1.05
C HIS A 218 1.35 1.31 -0.48
N ILE A 219 1.75 0.26 -1.20
CA ILE A 219 1.67 0.22 -2.68
C ILE A 219 0.21 0.11 -3.13
N PHE A 220 -0.58 -0.71 -2.46
CA PHE A 220 -2.01 -0.88 -2.72
C PHE A 220 -2.77 0.45 -2.63
N LYS A 221 -2.46 1.24 -1.59
CA LYS A 221 -3.02 2.59 -1.43
C LYS A 221 -2.49 3.58 -2.48
N THR A 222 -1.20 3.53 -2.79
CA THR A 222 -0.52 4.52 -3.64
C THR A 222 -0.83 4.34 -5.13
N TYR A 223 -0.79 3.10 -5.63
CA TYR A 223 -0.88 2.81 -7.07
C TYR A 223 -2.14 2.05 -7.48
N CYS A 224 -2.83 1.39 -6.55
CA CYS A 224 -4.06 0.66 -6.86
C CYS A 224 -5.32 1.41 -6.42
N ASN A 225 -5.22 2.57 -5.77
CA ASN A 225 -6.38 3.29 -5.21
C ASN A 225 -7.28 2.37 -4.34
N ASN A 226 -6.66 1.39 -3.65
CA ASN A 226 -7.33 0.33 -2.90
C ASN A 226 -8.27 -0.59 -3.72
N ASP A 227 -8.10 -0.67 -5.04
CA ASP A 227 -8.79 -1.65 -5.88
C ASP A 227 -7.97 -2.97 -5.95
N PRO A 228 -8.47 -4.09 -5.38
CA PRO A 228 -7.73 -5.36 -5.39
C PRO A 228 -7.56 -5.94 -6.79
N ALA A 229 -8.43 -5.59 -7.75
CA ALA A 229 -8.26 -6.05 -9.14
C ALA A 229 -7.02 -5.46 -9.80
N SER A 230 -6.48 -4.37 -9.27
CA SER A 230 -5.31 -3.67 -9.80
C SER A 230 -3.95 -4.20 -9.29
N PHE A 231 -3.94 -5.10 -8.30
CA PHE A 231 -2.72 -5.64 -7.69
C PHE A 231 -2.46 -7.07 -8.18
N LYS A 232 -1.49 -7.27 -9.08
CA LYS A 232 -1.26 -8.58 -9.72
C LYS A 232 -0.38 -9.49 -8.88
N ASN A 233 0.80 -9.01 -8.47
CA ASN A 233 1.74 -9.81 -7.70
C ASN A 233 2.67 -8.92 -6.87
N ILE A 234 3.39 -9.55 -5.95
CA ILE A 234 4.43 -8.93 -5.14
C ILE A 234 5.57 -9.91 -4.93
N LYS A 235 6.81 -9.44 -5.14
CA LYS A 235 8.06 -10.16 -4.85
C LYS A 235 8.89 -9.33 -3.88
N VAL A 236 9.48 -9.95 -2.87
CA VAL A 236 10.44 -9.32 -1.96
C VAL A 236 11.63 -10.23 -1.65
N ARG A 237 12.74 -9.61 -1.25
CA ARG A 237 13.82 -10.26 -0.50
C ARG A 237 14.00 -9.58 0.86
N PHE A 238 13.92 -10.37 1.93
CA PHE A 238 14.20 -9.93 3.28
C PHE A 238 15.71 -9.78 3.48
N ALA A 239 16.15 -8.64 3.99
CA ALA A 239 17.57 -8.27 4.07
C ALA A 239 18.05 -8.13 5.52
N LYS A 240 17.27 -7.47 6.36
CA LYS A 240 17.56 -7.22 7.79
C LYS A 240 16.27 -7.30 8.60
N THR A 241 16.42 -7.49 9.90
CA THR A 241 15.31 -7.55 10.85
C THR A 241 14.73 -6.17 11.13
N VAL A 242 13.51 -6.15 11.67
CA VAL A 242 12.81 -4.97 12.19
C VAL A 242 12.52 -5.22 13.66
N ASN A 243 12.76 -4.22 14.50
CA ASN A 243 12.30 -4.25 15.89
C ASN A 243 10.89 -3.63 15.92
N PRO A 244 9.89 -4.26 16.56
CA PRO A 244 8.59 -3.63 16.77
C PRO A 244 8.74 -2.24 17.42
N GLY A 245 7.99 -1.26 16.93
CA GLY A 245 8.10 0.15 17.33
C GLY A 245 8.91 1.04 16.37
N GLU A 246 9.72 0.44 15.48
CA GLU A 246 10.46 1.17 14.45
C GLU A 246 9.55 1.75 13.35
N THR A 247 10.07 2.77 12.67
CA THR A 247 9.45 3.39 11.51
C THR A 247 9.93 2.73 10.23
N LEU A 248 8.98 2.21 9.45
CA LEU A 248 9.22 1.64 8.14
C LEU A 248 8.98 2.69 7.05
N GLU A 249 10.00 2.92 6.23
CA GLU A 249 9.92 3.77 5.04
C GLU A 249 9.89 2.91 3.77
N THR A 250 8.78 2.91 3.04
CA THR A 250 8.67 2.28 1.73
C THR A 250 8.95 3.31 0.63
N SER A 251 10.08 3.14 -0.05
CA SER A 251 10.44 3.92 -1.25
C SER A 251 10.00 3.15 -2.50
N MET A 252 9.36 3.84 -3.45
CA MET A 252 8.71 3.23 -4.62
C MET A 252 9.15 3.92 -5.92
N TRP A 253 9.40 3.14 -6.96
CA TRP A 253 9.74 3.60 -8.31
C TRP A 253 8.85 2.88 -9.32
N ARG A 254 8.11 3.65 -10.12
CA ARG A 254 7.26 3.10 -11.17
C ARG A 254 8.02 3.00 -12.49
N GLU A 255 7.99 1.82 -13.09
CA GLU A 255 8.51 1.48 -14.41
C GLU A 255 7.41 0.77 -15.21
N GLY A 256 6.60 1.54 -15.93
CA GLY A 256 5.43 1.02 -16.66
C GLY A 256 4.39 0.40 -15.72
N ASN A 257 4.16 -0.91 -15.87
CA ASN A 257 3.25 -1.68 -15.01
C ASN A 257 3.93 -2.20 -13.73
N LYS A 258 5.23 -1.99 -13.54
CA LYS A 258 5.97 -2.49 -12.38
C LYS A 258 6.27 -1.35 -11.42
N VAL A 259 6.06 -1.60 -10.13
CA VAL A 259 6.49 -0.71 -9.05
C VAL A 259 7.62 -1.42 -8.32
N LEU A 260 8.86 -1.03 -8.60
CA LEU A 260 10.01 -1.43 -7.80
C LEU A 260 9.92 -0.74 -6.44
N PHE A 261 10.34 -1.42 -5.37
CA PHE A 261 10.36 -0.82 -4.05
C PHE A 261 11.47 -1.35 -3.16
N GLN A 262 11.76 -0.61 -2.10
CA GLN A 262 12.57 -1.05 -0.98
C GLN A 262 11.97 -0.52 0.32
N VAL A 263 12.27 -1.20 1.43
CA VAL A 263 11.83 -0.76 2.76
C VAL A 263 13.04 -0.58 3.65
N ARG A 264 13.06 0.54 4.37
CA ARG A 264 14.10 0.92 5.32
C ARG A 264 13.51 1.04 6.73
N ALA A 265 14.20 0.50 7.73
CA ALA A 265 13.97 0.88 9.13
C ALA A 265 14.70 2.21 9.36
N VAL A 266 13.94 3.28 9.62
CA VAL A 266 14.44 4.66 9.61
C VAL A 266 15.45 4.89 10.74
N GLU A 267 15.14 4.42 11.94
CA GLU A 267 15.92 4.65 13.16
C GLU A 267 17.34 4.08 13.06
N ARG A 268 17.48 2.90 12.44
CA ARG A 268 18.78 2.25 12.21
C ARG A 268 19.38 2.54 10.83
N ASN A 269 18.64 3.20 9.94
CA ASN A 269 19.04 3.45 8.56
C ASN A 269 19.48 2.18 7.81
N VAL A 270 18.74 1.08 7.96
CA VAL A 270 19.05 -0.21 7.31
C VAL A 270 17.92 -0.64 6.38
N ILE A 271 18.29 -1.21 5.22
CA ILE A 271 17.33 -1.81 4.30
C ILE A 271 16.86 -3.15 4.87
N ILE A 272 15.54 -3.29 5.07
CA ILE A 272 14.91 -4.49 5.63
C ILE A 272 14.22 -5.34 4.55
N ILE A 273 13.71 -4.70 3.49
CA ILE A 273 13.25 -5.36 2.25
C ILE A 273 13.96 -4.74 1.06
N SER A 274 14.53 -5.59 0.22
CA SER A 274 15.27 -5.22 -0.99
C SER A 274 14.79 -6.03 -2.18
N ASN A 275 15.25 -5.68 -3.39
CA ASN A 275 15.04 -6.47 -4.61
C ASN A 275 13.56 -6.82 -4.80
N ALA A 276 12.70 -5.81 -4.62
CA ALA A 276 11.28 -6.00 -4.48
C ALA A 276 10.49 -5.27 -5.55
N ALA A 277 9.38 -5.87 -5.96
CA ALA A 277 8.49 -5.29 -6.96
C ALA A 277 7.05 -5.73 -6.76
N VAL A 278 6.12 -4.87 -7.18
CA VAL A 278 4.73 -5.20 -7.43
C VAL A 278 4.46 -5.02 -8.92
N GLU A 279 3.86 -6.01 -9.58
CA GLU A 279 3.25 -5.78 -10.89
C GLU A 279 1.80 -5.34 -10.69
N LEU A 280 1.43 -4.29 -11.43
CA LEU A 280 0.08 -3.75 -11.50
C LEU A 280 -0.66 -4.37 -12.68
N GLN A 281 -1.99 -4.37 -12.61
CA GLN A 281 -2.87 -4.75 -13.70
C GLN A 281 -4.14 -3.90 -13.69
N GLY A 282 -5.06 -4.17 -14.62
CA GLY A 282 -6.37 -3.50 -14.66
C GLY A 282 -6.25 -1.98 -14.77
N ASP A 283 -7.09 -1.28 -14.01
CA ASP A 283 -7.19 0.18 -14.09
C ASP A 283 -5.95 0.91 -13.57
N ALA A 284 -5.15 0.29 -12.71
CA ALA A 284 -3.86 0.86 -12.30
C ALA A 284 -2.88 1.05 -13.47
N LEU A 285 -3.03 0.31 -14.58
CA LEU A 285 -2.23 0.51 -15.79
C LEU A 285 -2.54 1.83 -16.49
N LYS A 286 -3.78 2.33 -16.41
CA LYS A 286 -4.19 3.60 -17.04
C LYS A 286 -3.54 4.80 -16.35
N ALA A 287 -3.15 4.65 -15.08
CA ALA A 287 -2.38 5.64 -14.36
C ALA A 287 -0.88 5.66 -14.75
N ALA A 288 -0.43 4.77 -15.65
CA ALA A 288 0.98 4.61 -16.09
C ALA A 288 1.43 5.57 -17.21
N GLY A 289 0.79 6.72 -17.36
CA GLY A 289 1.40 7.83 -18.10
C GLY A 289 2.77 8.19 -17.47
N PRO A 290 3.72 8.76 -18.24
CA PRO A 290 5.10 8.93 -17.79
C PRO A 290 5.11 9.60 -16.42
N ALA A 291 5.93 9.07 -15.52
CA ALA A 291 6.07 9.52 -14.14
C ALA A 291 6.17 11.05 -14.08
N ALA A 292 5.04 11.69 -13.78
CA ALA A 292 5.08 13.03 -13.24
C ALA A 292 5.71 12.85 -11.86
N ALA A 293 6.94 13.34 -11.73
CA ALA A 293 7.56 13.63 -10.44
C ALA A 293 6.50 14.25 -9.50
N PRO A 294 6.64 14.13 -8.17
CA PRO A 294 5.81 14.93 -7.27
C PRO A 294 5.85 16.37 -7.78
N ALA A 295 4.70 16.87 -8.23
CA ALA A 295 4.60 18.19 -8.86
C ALA A 295 4.77 19.25 -7.77
N GLY A 296 6.02 19.40 -7.33
CA GLY A 296 6.54 20.69 -6.92
C GLY A 296 6.60 21.55 -8.17
N GLY A 297 5.60 22.42 -8.30
CA GLY A 297 5.66 23.66 -9.06
C GLY A 297 6.02 23.54 -10.54
N ALA A 298 5.00 23.44 -11.39
CA ALA A 298 4.97 24.20 -12.62
C ALA A 298 3.54 24.68 -12.86
N ALA A 299 3.42 25.96 -13.24
CA ALA A 299 2.17 26.62 -13.57
C ALA A 299 1.35 25.85 -14.61
N ALA A 300 0.04 26.08 -14.59
CA ALA A 300 -0.92 25.50 -15.54
C ALA A 300 -0.38 25.50 -16.99
N PRO A 301 -0.43 24.37 -17.71
CA PRO A 301 -0.47 24.41 -19.17
C PRO A 301 -1.87 24.90 -19.58
N ALA A 302 -1.90 25.73 -20.62
CA ALA A 302 -3.08 26.37 -21.21
C ALA A 302 -4.11 25.37 -21.75
N GLY A 303 -4.90 24.76 -20.87
CA GLY A 303 -6.20 24.17 -21.20
C GLY A 303 -7.29 25.20 -20.97
N ASN A 304 -8.31 25.25 -21.82
CA ASN A 304 -9.48 26.11 -21.64
C ASN A 304 -10.34 25.62 -20.46
N PHE A 305 -9.92 25.89 -19.22
CA PHE A 305 -10.70 25.62 -18.02
C PHE A 305 -11.64 26.80 -17.73
N LYS A 306 -12.95 26.54 -17.76
CA LYS A 306 -13.99 27.53 -17.44
C LYS A 306 -13.89 27.98 -15.97
N SER A 307 -13.36 27.13 -15.10
CA SER A 307 -13.14 27.44 -13.68
C SER A 307 -12.06 28.48 -13.40
N ALA A 308 -11.17 28.79 -14.35
CA ALA A 308 -10.09 29.77 -14.13
C ALA A 308 -10.65 31.13 -13.67
N ALA A 309 -11.69 31.62 -14.35
CA ALA A 309 -12.38 32.86 -13.99
C ALA A 309 -12.99 32.82 -12.58
N ALA A 310 -13.48 31.65 -12.14
CA ALA A 310 -14.04 31.51 -10.79
C ALA A 310 -12.93 31.61 -9.72
N PHE A 311 -11.74 31.06 -9.96
CA PHE A 311 -10.61 31.22 -9.03
C PHE A 311 -10.04 32.64 -9.04
N ASP A 312 -9.97 33.30 -10.19
CA ASP A 312 -9.58 34.71 -10.27
C ASP A 312 -10.54 35.60 -9.48
N GLN A 313 -11.84 35.31 -9.55
CA GLN A 313 -12.86 36.00 -8.75
C GLN A 313 -12.73 35.74 -7.25
N ILE A 314 -12.51 34.50 -6.83
CA ILE A 314 -12.29 34.17 -5.41
C ILE A 314 -11.03 34.88 -4.91
N LYS A 315 -9.97 34.89 -5.71
CA LYS A 315 -8.73 35.60 -5.42
C LYS A 315 -8.96 37.10 -5.25
N ALA A 316 -9.60 37.74 -6.22
CA ALA A 316 -9.94 39.16 -6.16
C ALA A 316 -10.82 39.49 -4.94
N GLY A 317 -11.78 38.63 -4.61
CA GLY A 317 -12.65 38.78 -3.44
C GLY A 317 -11.87 38.75 -2.12
N ILE A 318 -10.88 37.87 -1.99
CA ILE A 318 -9.98 37.81 -0.83
C ILE A 318 -9.02 39.00 -0.81
N GLU A 319 -8.43 39.37 -1.94
CA GLU A 319 -7.49 40.51 -2.04
C GLU A 319 -8.16 41.87 -1.79
N ALA A 320 -9.45 42.00 -2.10
CA ALA A 320 -10.26 43.19 -1.80
C ALA A 320 -10.60 43.37 -0.31
N MET A 321 -10.34 42.36 0.53
CA MET A 321 -10.54 42.47 1.97
C MET A 321 -9.37 43.20 2.65
N SER A 322 -9.70 44.00 3.66
CA SER A 322 -8.69 44.57 4.55
C SER A 322 -7.86 43.46 5.22
N LYS A 323 -6.65 43.81 5.67
CA LYS A 323 -5.77 42.86 6.38
C LYS A 323 -6.48 42.21 7.59
N ALA A 324 -7.26 42.99 8.34
CA ALA A 324 -8.00 42.51 9.50
C ALA A 324 -9.10 41.51 9.14
N GLU A 325 -9.84 41.76 8.05
CA GLU A 325 -10.87 40.84 7.53
C GLU A 325 -10.25 39.51 7.06
N ARG A 326 -9.13 39.58 6.34
CA ARG A 326 -8.39 38.39 5.90
C ARG A 326 -7.90 37.55 7.06
N GLU A 327 -7.29 38.18 8.07
CA GLU A 327 -6.84 37.49 9.27
C GLU A 327 -8.01 36.86 10.05
N ALA A 328 -9.17 37.52 10.11
CA ALA A 328 -10.38 36.97 10.71
C ALA A 328 -10.90 35.75 9.92
N GLN A 329 -10.86 35.80 8.59
CA GLN A 329 -11.27 34.68 7.74
C GLN A 329 -10.33 33.47 7.90
N VAL A 330 -9.01 33.69 7.90
CA VAL A 330 -8.02 32.63 8.18
C VAL A 330 -8.25 31.99 9.55
N LYS A 331 -8.51 32.81 10.59
CA LYS A 331 -8.83 32.31 11.95
C LYS A 331 -10.15 31.52 12.01
N LYS A 332 -11.14 31.86 11.17
CA LYS A 332 -12.43 31.15 11.11
C LYS A 332 -12.33 29.83 10.35
N VAL A 333 -11.61 29.81 9.23
CA VAL A 333 -11.56 28.67 8.31
C VAL A 333 -10.50 27.66 8.75
N LYS A 334 -9.25 28.12 8.95
CA LYS A 334 -8.07 27.32 9.36
C LYS A 334 -7.82 26.09 8.48
N ALA A 335 -7.97 26.24 7.17
CA ALA A 335 -7.88 25.12 6.23
C ALA A 335 -7.24 25.53 4.91
N ILE A 336 -6.52 24.58 4.29
CA ILE A 336 -6.07 24.67 2.91
C ILE A 336 -6.94 23.75 2.05
N PHE A 337 -7.62 24.32 1.07
CA PHE A 337 -8.39 23.58 0.08
C PHE A 337 -7.58 23.45 -1.21
N GLN A 338 -7.49 22.24 -1.75
CA GLN A 338 -6.98 21.98 -3.08
C GLN A 338 -8.13 21.49 -3.97
N PHE A 339 -8.16 21.99 -5.21
CA PHE A 339 -9.13 21.62 -6.22
C PHE A 339 -8.41 20.89 -7.34
N GLU A 340 -8.91 19.72 -7.70
CA GLU A 340 -8.43 18.89 -8.80
C GLU A 340 -9.56 18.80 -9.84
N LEU A 341 -9.43 19.58 -10.91
CA LEU A 341 -10.48 19.75 -11.90
C LEU A 341 -10.14 18.99 -13.18
N THR A 342 -11.14 18.37 -13.79
CA THR A 342 -11.02 17.71 -15.10
C THR A 342 -11.95 18.39 -16.11
N ASN A 343 -11.42 18.86 -17.25
CA ASN A 343 -12.23 19.43 -18.32
C ASN A 343 -12.80 18.35 -19.27
N GLU A 344 -13.62 18.75 -20.24
CA GLU A 344 -14.23 17.82 -21.21
C GLU A 344 -13.20 17.08 -22.07
N ALA A 345 -12.05 17.71 -22.33
CA ALA A 345 -10.94 17.11 -23.07
C ALA A 345 -10.09 16.13 -22.21
N GLY A 346 -10.49 15.86 -20.96
CA GLY A 346 -9.78 14.98 -20.04
C GLY A 346 -8.49 15.56 -19.45
N GLN A 347 -8.21 16.85 -19.68
CA GLN A 347 -7.07 17.54 -19.07
C GLN A 347 -7.37 17.86 -17.61
N THR A 348 -6.33 17.92 -16.79
CA THR A 348 -6.45 18.24 -15.36
C THR A 348 -5.83 19.58 -15.00
N ALA A 349 -6.48 20.33 -14.12
CA ALA A 349 -5.94 21.54 -13.50
C ALA A 349 -6.00 21.43 -11.98
N THR A 350 -5.01 22.02 -11.31
CA THR A 350 -4.99 22.12 -9.85
C THR A 350 -5.09 23.58 -9.45
N TYR A 351 -5.87 23.86 -8.41
CA TYR A 351 -5.94 25.17 -7.75
C TYR A 351 -5.89 25.00 -6.25
N HIS A 352 -5.56 26.06 -5.52
CA HIS A 352 -5.65 26.08 -4.06
C HIS A 352 -6.34 27.33 -3.55
N VAL A 353 -6.97 27.19 -2.39
CA VAL A 353 -7.45 28.27 -1.52
C VAL A 353 -6.86 28.00 -0.14
N ASP A 354 -5.79 28.69 0.20
CA ASP A 354 -5.17 28.68 1.52
C ASP A 354 -5.85 29.73 2.40
N LEU A 355 -6.59 29.27 3.41
CA LEU A 355 -7.14 30.11 4.47
C LEU A 355 -6.70 29.58 5.83
N LYS A 356 -5.44 29.12 5.89
CA LYS A 356 -4.77 28.61 7.09
C LYS A 356 -3.52 29.40 7.42
N ASN A 357 -2.78 29.83 6.40
CA ASN A 357 -1.49 30.49 6.56
C ASN A 357 -1.57 31.97 6.16
N GLY A 358 -0.78 32.80 6.84
CA GLY A 358 -0.63 34.23 6.52
C GLY A 358 -1.96 34.98 6.47
N ALA A 359 -2.15 35.79 5.43
CA ALA A 359 -3.40 36.50 5.13
C ALA A 359 -4.30 35.76 4.14
N GLY A 360 -4.06 34.48 3.92
CA GLY A 360 -4.72 33.67 2.90
C GLY A 360 -4.21 33.93 1.47
N ASN A 361 -4.31 32.91 0.62
CA ASN A 361 -3.86 32.94 -0.77
C ASN A 361 -4.74 32.04 -1.65
N VAL A 362 -4.96 32.45 -2.90
CA VAL A 362 -5.60 31.64 -3.93
C VAL A 362 -4.71 31.65 -5.16
N GLY A 363 -4.47 30.48 -5.74
CA GLY A 363 -3.63 30.37 -6.91
C GLY A 363 -3.83 29.07 -7.67
N SER A 364 -3.25 29.03 -8.86
CA SER A 364 -3.09 27.80 -9.62
C SER A 364 -1.97 26.94 -9.03
N GLY A 365 -2.12 25.63 -9.21
CA GLY A 365 -1.25 24.62 -8.60
C GLY A 365 -1.51 24.39 -7.10
N PRO A 366 -0.76 23.47 -6.48
CA PRO A 366 -0.78 23.24 -5.04
C PRO A 366 -0.29 24.47 -4.25
N SER A 367 -0.76 24.63 -3.01
CA SER A 367 -0.33 25.75 -2.13
C SER A 367 1.14 25.69 -1.68
N GLY A 368 1.84 24.57 -1.95
CA GLY A 368 3.16 24.25 -1.38
C GLY A 368 3.10 23.62 0.01
N ALA A 369 2.01 23.82 0.76
CA ALA A 369 1.71 23.12 2.00
C ALA A 369 0.68 21.99 1.79
N LYS A 370 0.65 21.01 2.71
CA LYS A 370 -0.29 19.89 2.66
C LYS A 370 -1.73 20.39 2.78
N ALA A 371 -2.56 20.10 1.77
CA ALA A 371 -3.98 20.44 1.78
C ALA A 371 -4.72 19.70 2.92
N ASP A 372 -5.61 20.41 3.61
CA ASP A 372 -6.51 19.82 4.60
C ASP A 372 -7.72 19.16 3.93
N VAL A 373 -8.14 19.67 2.77
CA VAL A 373 -9.24 19.16 1.96
C VAL A 373 -8.83 19.17 0.48
N ILE A 374 -9.02 18.05 -0.21
CA ILE A 374 -8.85 17.94 -1.66
C ILE A 374 -10.21 17.66 -2.28
N ILE A 375 -10.61 18.47 -3.25
CA ILE A 375 -11.91 18.39 -3.92
C ILE A 375 -11.67 18.09 -5.39
N SER A 376 -12.10 16.90 -5.82
CA SER A 376 -11.95 16.47 -7.20
C SER A 376 -13.32 16.48 -7.90
N THR A 377 -13.44 17.17 -9.02
CA THR A 377 -14.71 17.32 -9.77
C THR A 377 -14.46 17.70 -11.24
N LYS A 378 -15.49 17.64 -12.08
CA LYS A 378 -15.44 18.21 -13.43
C LYS A 378 -15.38 19.74 -13.37
N ASP A 379 -14.70 20.34 -14.33
CA ASP A 379 -14.53 21.80 -14.48
C ASP A 379 -15.87 22.54 -14.47
N GLU A 380 -16.84 22.07 -15.26
CA GLU A 380 -18.18 22.68 -15.34
C GLU A 380 -18.98 22.57 -14.04
N VAL A 381 -18.85 21.43 -13.35
CA VAL A 381 -19.51 21.19 -12.06
C VAL A 381 -18.96 22.18 -11.01
N PHE A 382 -17.67 22.49 -11.07
CA PHE A 382 -17.10 23.52 -10.20
C PHE A 382 -17.61 24.92 -10.56
N VAL A 383 -17.76 25.26 -11.85
CA VAL A 383 -18.34 26.55 -12.27
C VAL A 383 -19.78 26.70 -11.76
N ASP A 384 -20.60 25.65 -11.86
CA ASP A 384 -21.96 25.66 -11.33
C ASP A 384 -21.99 25.77 -9.81
N LEU A 385 -21.04 25.13 -9.13
CA LEU A 385 -20.88 25.25 -7.68
C LEU A 385 -20.48 26.67 -7.27
N ALA A 386 -19.47 27.27 -7.92
CA ALA A 386 -18.95 28.59 -7.61
C ALA A 386 -19.97 29.70 -7.91
N SER A 387 -20.75 29.57 -8.99
CA SER A 387 -21.86 30.48 -9.30
C SER A 387 -23.09 30.26 -8.41
N GLY A 388 -23.14 29.14 -7.68
CA GLY A 388 -24.25 28.74 -6.83
C GLY A 388 -25.46 28.20 -7.60
N LYS A 389 -25.29 27.82 -8.87
CA LYS A 389 -26.31 27.08 -9.65
C LYS A 389 -26.47 25.64 -9.16
N ALA A 390 -25.42 25.08 -8.56
CA ALA A 390 -25.44 23.75 -7.99
C ALA A 390 -25.22 23.76 -6.47
N ASN A 391 -25.82 22.78 -5.81
CA ASN A 391 -25.68 22.58 -4.37
C ASN A 391 -24.55 21.58 -4.08
N ALA A 392 -23.58 21.99 -3.27
CA ALA A 392 -22.40 21.18 -2.92
C ALA A 392 -22.76 19.81 -2.32
N GLN A 393 -23.76 19.77 -1.43
CA GLN A 393 -24.18 18.54 -0.75
C GLN A 393 -24.83 17.57 -1.73
N LYS A 394 -25.69 18.07 -2.63
CA LYS A 394 -26.30 17.24 -3.68
C LYS A 394 -25.24 16.67 -4.64
N LEU A 395 -24.28 17.48 -5.06
CA LEU A 395 -23.18 17.05 -5.94
C LEU A 395 -22.24 16.04 -5.28
N PHE A 396 -22.03 16.16 -3.97
CA PHE A 396 -21.29 15.16 -3.20
C PHE A 396 -22.06 13.85 -3.09
N MET A 397 -23.35 13.90 -2.74
CA MET A 397 -24.22 12.72 -2.63
C MET A 397 -24.40 12.00 -3.98
N SER A 398 -24.37 12.72 -5.10
CA SER A 398 -24.43 12.12 -6.45
C SER A 398 -23.08 11.60 -6.97
N GLY A 399 -22.00 11.76 -6.20
CA GLY A 399 -20.65 11.35 -6.60
C GLY A 399 -19.98 12.25 -7.65
N GLN A 400 -20.61 13.37 -8.03
CA GLN A 400 -20.05 14.34 -8.98
C GLN A 400 -18.91 15.16 -8.37
N ILE A 401 -18.93 15.36 -7.05
CA ILE A 401 -17.82 15.90 -6.27
C ILE A 401 -17.27 14.79 -5.38
N LYS A 402 -15.95 14.58 -5.42
CA LYS A 402 -15.23 13.73 -4.47
C LYS A 402 -14.43 14.60 -3.52
N VAL A 403 -14.50 14.32 -2.23
CA VAL A 403 -13.76 15.04 -1.19
C VAL A 403 -12.83 14.07 -0.48
N LYS A 404 -11.53 14.41 -0.41
CA LYS A 404 -10.52 13.71 0.41
C LYS A 404 -10.02 14.65 1.50
N GLY A 405 -9.60 14.09 2.63
CA GLY A 405 -9.11 14.86 3.78
C GLY A 405 -10.21 15.16 4.81
N GLN A 406 -10.17 16.33 5.42
CA GLN A 406 -11.08 16.72 6.51
C GLN A 406 -12.44 17.16 5.96
N VAL A 407 -13.32 16.20 5.68
CA VAL A 407 -14.64 16.44 5.03
C VAL A 407 -15.48 17.50 5.75
N MET A 408 -15.43 17.57 7.09
CA MET A 408 -16.14 18.60 7.85
C MET A 408 -15.70 20.03 7.50
N LEU A 409 -14.43 20.23 7.11
CA LEU A 409 -13.93 21.54 6.64
C LEU A 409 -14.44 21.88 5.23
N ALA A 410 -14.84 20.89 4.42
CA ALA A 410 -15.44 21.13 3.11
C ALA A 410 -16.78 21.86 3.21
N THR A 411 -17.50 21.73 4.34
CA THR A 411 -18.73 22.51 4.56
C THR A 411 -18.45 24.02 4.68
N LYS A 412 -17.29 24.40 5.24
CA LYS A 412 -16.85 25.81 5.32
C LYS A 412 -16.54 26.42 3.96
N LEU A 413 -16.21 25.61 2.96
CA LEU A 413 -16.01 26.09 1.58
C LEU A 413 -17.30 26.70 1.01
N GLY A 414 -18.45 26.10 1.32
CA GLY A 414 -19.75 26.63 0.91
C GLY A 414 -19.96 28.07 1.40
N ASP A 415 -19.54 28.37 2.63
CA ASP A 415 -19.63 29.72 3.18
C ASP A 415 -18.65 30.70 2.51
N ILE A 416 -17.46 30.25 2.12
CA ILE A 416 -16.47 31.06 1.39
C ILE A 416 -17.01 31.44 0.01
N LEU A 417 -17.54 30.46 -0.73
CA LEU A 417 -18.13 30.69 -2.05
C LEU A 417 -19.36 31.60 -1.98
N LYS A 418 -20.20 31.45 -0.94
CA LYS A 418 -21.37 32.33 -0.70
C LYS A 418 -20.99 33.74 -0.28
N THR A 419 -19.99 33.93 0.57
CA THR A 419 -19.60 35.24 1.09
C THR A 419 -19.02 36.11 -0.03
N ASN A 420 -18.24 35.52 -0.93
CA ASN A 420 -17.71 36.22 -2.10
C ASN A 420 -18.79 36.55 -3.14
N LYS A 421 -19.96 35.88 -3.11
CA LYS A 421 -21.11 36.19 -3.98
C LYS A 421 -21.73 37.58 -3.75
N SER A 422 -21.54 38.17 -2.57
CA SER A 422 -22.11 39.49 -2.23
C SER A 422 -21.25 40.68 -2.67
N LYS A 423 -20.01 40.42 -3.13
CA LYS A 423 -19.09 41.39 -3.74
C LYS A 423 -18.75 41.02 -5.19
N LEU A 424 -19.54 40.10 -5.76
CA LEU A 424 -19.45 39.54 -7.12
C LEU A 424 -20.46 40.20 -8.06
#